data_AF-A0A939ZXX8-F1
#
_entry.id   AF-A0A939ZXX8-F1
#
_cell.length_a   1.000
_cell.length_b   1.000
_cell.length_c   1.000
_cell.angle_alpha   90.00
_cell.angle_beta   90.00
_cell.angle_gamma   90.00
#
_symmetry.space_group_name_H-M   'P 1'
#
loop_
_entity.id
_entity.type
_entity.pdbx_description
1 polymer ?
#
loop_
_entity_poly.entity_id
_entity_poly.type
_entity_poly.pdbx_seq_one_letter_code
_entity_poly.pdbx_strand_id
1 'polypeptide(L)'
;MKTAILICLLLVLPALLWAGEPASFPPAGEVRAEDYGVTADGKTPSAEALQRAMNALNTEDTRGGVVRLPAGHILMDKPVTVPDRVVLEGAGASWENTHTVFVIKHREGPAFSLLTHCAIKGVCMLYPDNLTEEKMERPDEYPPCVTLIGCNNTLEYISVDGAWVFCSTPPGGANAGQCYFANINAFCHHRGFYLTGAADINRFDNIHFFPSQNGRGTGSYSADNLIGFEFGRQDGCMMNSCFIIRGKAFFKQDRDNGADGKWSQSLGYSFMNCWIENVDTGFDFGGVCGFTIAGSNILVKKGGVGVRVRAECIAYNAVVNSTQIRSYPESDYTGVEYDMEHKWWAPNALNKLTVSDCIIQRAAPAIRLGKNCNRVWIQGCLLSGKPALEIDPEAAGCIISGNIFQLENGSMSLWGGREPSGRDMVIRANLTEDMRKKEAAE
;
A
#
# COMPACT_ATOMS: atom_id res chain seq x y z
N MET A 1 10.46 67.68 76.00
CA MET A 1 10.96 67.72 74.61
C MET A 1 10.79 66.34 74.00
N LYS A 2 9.92 66.24 72.98
CA LYS A 2 9.90 65.28 71.84
C LYS A 2 9.79 63.76 72.19
N THR A 3 8.67 63.05 72.06
CA THR A 3 7.80 62.70 70.90
C THR A 3 8.38 61.60 69.98
N ALA A 4 7.51 60.63 69.63
CA ALA A 4 7.50 59.70 68.46
C ALA A 4 8.31 58.38 68.56
N ILE A 5 7.90 57.17 68.13
CA ILE A 5 6.83 56.56 67.24
C ILE A 5 6.85 55.04 67.59
N LEU A 6 5.78 54.28 67.88
CA LEU A 6 4.51 53.95 67.19
C LEU A 6 4.63 52.87 66.08
N ILE A 7 3.99 51.71 66.34
CA ILE A 7 3.40 50.72 65.41
C ILE A 7 4.32 49.82 64.55
N CYS A 8 4.25 48.49 64.78
CA CYS A 8 3.87 47.50 63.77
C CYS A 8 3.83 46.07 64.38
N LEU A 9 2.72 45.77 65.05
CA LEU A 9 2.20 44.41 65.20
C LEU A 9 1.27 44.18 64.00
N LEU A 10 1.22 42.94 63.48
CA LEU A 10 0.51 42.45 62.27
C LEU A 10 1.32 42.51 60.97
N LEU A 11 1.79 41.34 60.51
CA LEU A 11 1.32 40.68 59.28
C LEU A 11 2.09 39.35 59.05
N VAL A 12 1.33 38.24 59.17
CA VAL A 12 1.28 37.11 58.21
C VAL A 12 2.49 36.14 58.10
N LEU A 13 2.37 34.99 58.78
CA LEU A 13 2.49 33.68 58.10
C LEU A 13 1.13 33.42 57.39
N PRO A 14 1.11 32.92 56.14
CA PRO A 14 1.66 31.60 55.84
C PRO A 14 2.54 31.54 54.58
N ALA A 15 3.75 31.02 54.76
CA ALA A 15 4.56 30.41 53.71
C ALA A 15 3.96 29.04 53.33
N LEU A 16 2.80 29.06 52.67
CA LEU A 16 2.08 27.89 52.14
C LEU A 16 1.22 28.31 50.95
N LEU A 17 1.81 29.08 50.04
CA LEU A 17 1.34 29.16 48.66
C LEU A 17 2.27 28.27 47.86
N TRP A 18 1.80 27.04 47.64
CA TRP A 18 2.20 26.18 46.55
C TRP A 18 2.37 27.06 45.30
N ALA A 19 3.61 27.29 44.89
CA ALA A 19 3.91 27.71 43.54
C ALA A 19 3.57 26.52 42.64
N GLY A 20 2.29 26.40 42.27
CA GLY A 20 1.94 25.70 41.05
C GLY A 20 2.68 26.44 39.95
N GLU A 21 3.62 25.76 39.29
CA GLU A 21 4.21 26.28 38.05
C GLU A 21 3.05 26.77 37.18
N PRO A 22 3.11 28.00 36.63
CA PRO A 22 2.09 28.44 35.70
C PRO A 22 2.06 27.39 34.60
N ALA A 23 0.89 26.76 34.42
CA ALA A 23 0.68 25.81 33.34
C ALA A 23 1.17 26.50 32.06
N SER A 24 2.29 26.02 31.53
CA SER A 24 2.84 26.55 30.29
C SER A 24 1.78 26.27 29.23
N PHE A 25 1.04 27.30 28.84
CA PHE A 25 0.11 27.15 27.73
C PHE A 25 0.94 26.66 26.53
N PRO A 26 0.50 25.58 25.86
CA PRO A 26 1.17 25.15 24.65
C PRO A 26 1.27 26.33 23.66
N PRO A 27 2.31 26.36 22.81
CA PRO A 27 2.45 27.40 21.79
C PRO A 27 1.14 27.56 21.01
N ALA A 28 0.85 28.79 20.54
CA ALA A 28 -0.34 29.04 19.73
C ALA A 28 -0.44 28.01 18.58
N GLY A 29 -1.56 27.28 18.52
CA GLY A 29 -1.77 26.21 17.55
C GLY A 29 -1.43 24.80 18.04
N GLU A 30 -1.19 24.58 19.33
CA GLU A 30 -1.05 23.25 19.92
C GLU A 30 -1.96 23.10 21.15
N VAL A 31 -2.55 21.91 21.34
CA VAL A 31 -3.31 21.54 22.55
C VAL A 31 -2.96 20.13 22.99
N ARG A 32 -3.11 19.86 24.29
CA ARG A 32 -3.00 18.49 24.84
C ARG A 32 -4.38 17.86 24.89
N ALA A 33 -4.51 16.62 24.43
CA ALA A 33 -5.79 15.92 24.41
C ALA A 33 -6.36 15.72 25.82
N GLU A 34 -5.49 15.56 26.83
CA GLU A 34 -5.87 15.37 28.23
C GLU A 34 -6.63 16.58 28.80
N ASP A 35 -6.30 17.80 28.35
CA ASP A 35 -6.97 19.04 28.78
C ASP A 35 -8.45 19.08 28.36
N TYR A 36 -8.84 18.22 27.42
CA TYR A 36 -10.22 18.07 26.93
C TYR A 36 -10.91 16.79 27.44
N GLY A 37 -10.22 16.04 28.31
CA GLY A 37 -10.73 14.84 28.98
C GLY A 37 -10.39 13.52 28.29
N VAL A 38 -9.41 13.48 27.37
CA VAL A 38 -8.94 12.21 26.80
C VAL A 38 -8.19 11.43 27.88
N THR A 39 -8.57 10.16 28.07
CA THR A 39 -7.95 9.26 29.04
C THR A 39 -7.29 8.09 28.32
N ALA A 40 -6.02 7.83 28.61
CA ALA A 40 -5.22 6.78 27.95
C ALA A 40 -5.13 5.46 28.74
N ASP A 41 -6.25 5.02 29.35
CA ASP A 41 -6.33 3.82 30.20
C ASP A 41 -6.86 2.55 29.50
N GLY A 42 -7.26 2.66 28.23
CA GLY A 42 -7.84 1.62 27.40
C GLY A 42 -9.28 1.25 27.74
N LYS A 43 -9.93 2.02 28.62
CA LYS A 43 -11.23 1.69 29.23
C LYS A 43 -12.21 2.85 29.18
N THR A 44 -11.75 4.06 29.40
CA THR A 44 -12.58 5.27 29.43
C THR A 44 -12.83 5.77 28.01
N PRO A 45 -14.10 5.80 27.54
CA PRO A 45 -14.46 6.33 26.22
C PRO A 45 -13.89 7.73 26.00
N SER A 46 -13.13 7.92 24.93
CA SER A 46 -12.38 9.17 24.69
C SER A 46 -12.70 9.84 23.37
N ALA A 47 -13.57 9.27 22.52
CA ALA A 47 -13.82 9.82 21.19
C ALA A 47 -14.41 11.25 21.23
N GLU A 48 -15.36 11.54 22.14
CA GLU A 48 -15.91 12.90 22.26
C GLU A 48 -14.88 13.91 22.76
N ALA A 49 -14.07 13.51 23.74
CA ALA A 49 -13.02 14.35 24.29
C ALA A 49 -11.97 14.68 23.23
N LEU A 50 -11.60 13.68 22.43
CA LEU A 50 -10.69 13.85 21.31
C LEU A 50 -11.29 14.79 20.24
N GLN A 51 -12.57 14.62 19.91
CA GLN A 51 -13.26 15.53 18.98
C GLN A 51 -13.27 16.97 19.49
N ARG A 52 -13.48 17.20 20.80
CA ARG A 52 -13.41 18.54 21.40
C ARG A 52 -12.02 19.14 21.30
N ALA A 53 -10.96 18.36 21.57
CA ALA A 53 -9.58 18.82 21.43
C ALA A 53 -9.27 19.28 20.00
N MET A 54 -9.66 18.48 18.99
CA MET A 54 -9.49 18.84 17.58
C MET A 54 -10.31 20.08 17.19
N ASN A 55 -11.56 20.18 17.65
CA ASN A 55 -12.44 21.30 17.33
C ASN A 55 -11.92 22.63 17.92
N ALA A 56 -11.19 22.60 19.03
CA ALA A 56 -10.58 23.79 19.61
C ALA A 56 -9.49 24.42 18.72
N LEU A 57 -8.92 23.64 17.80
CA LEU A 57 -7.94 24.07 16.81
C LEU A 57 -8.55 24.38 15.44
N ASN A 58 -9.85 24.18 15.26
CA ASN A 58 -10.54 24.47 14.00
C ASN A 58 -11.41 25.72 14.14
N THR A 59 -10.80 26.82 14.59
CA THR A 59 -11.44 28.13 14.72
C THR A 59 -10.84 29.12 13.72
N GLU A 60 -11.50 30.27 13.51
CA GLU A 60 -10.99 31.32 12.61
C GLU A 60 -9.61 31.87 13.02
N ASP A 61 -9.33 31.85 14.33
CA ASP A 61 -8.10 32.36 14.94
C ASP A 61 -6.94 31.36 14.86
N THR A 62 -7.22 30.06 15.02
CA THR A 62 -6.21 28.99 15.05
C THR A 62 -5.91 28.44 13.65
N ARG A 63 -6.95 28.28 12.83
CA ARG A 63 -6.88 27.77 11.45
C ARG A 63 -6.13 26.44 11.32
N GLY A 64 -6.26 25.56 12.31
CA GLY A 64 -5.54 24.30 12.42
C GLY A 64 -4.58 24.28 13.59
N GLY A 65 -3.80 23.20 13.67
CA GLY A 65 -2.83 23.01 14.74
C GLY A 65 -2.56 21.55 15.06
N VAL A 66 -1.90 21.31 16.19
CA VAL A 66 -1.49 19.97 16.66
C VAL A 66 -2.22 19.62 17.95
N VAL A 67 -2.90 18.46 17.95
CA VAL A 67 -3.36 17.80 19.18
C VAL A 67 -2.30 16.79 19.60
N ARG A 68 -1.62 17.05 20.72
CA ARG A 68 -0.72 16.09 21.36
C ARG A 68 -1.53 15.03 22.07
N LEU A 69 -1.30 13.77 21.71
CA LEU A 69 -1.95 12.64 22.35
C LEU A 69 -1.06 12.08 23.46
N PRO A 70 -1.64 11.69 24.61
CA PRO A 70 -0.90 11.03 25.67
C PRO A 70 -0.38 9.66 25.23
N ALA A 71 0.68 9.19 25.89
CA ALA A 71 1.04 7.79 25.87
C ALA A 71 0.01 6.96 26.64
N GLY A 72 -0.22 5.73 26.22
CA GLY A 72 -1.22 4.81 26.75
C GLY A 72 -2.24 4.38 25.70
N HIS A 73 -3.36 3.82 26.17
CA HIS A 73 -4.40 3.26 25.32
C HIS A 73 -5.63 4.18 25.33
N ILE A 74 -5.97 4.79 24.21
CA ILE A 74 -7.13 5.66 24.07
C ILE A 74 -8.29 4.83 23.50
N LEU A 75 -9.34 4.61 24.29
CA LEU A 75 -10.52 3.87 23.83
C LEU A 75 -11.36 4.73 22.89
N MET A 76 -11.50 4.26 21.65
CA MET A 76 -12.40 4.82 20.63
C MET A 76 -13.71 4.03 20.64
N ASP A 77 -14.73 4.64 21.23
CA ASP A 77 -16.10 4.11 21.34
C ASP A 77 -17.01 4.51 20.16
N LYS A 78 -16.53 5.41 19.29
CA LYS A 78 -17.24 5.88 18.09
C LYS A 78 -16.28 6.55 17.10
N PRO A 79 -16.70 6.75 15.84
CA PRO A 79 -15.95 7.51 14.85
C PRO A 79 -15.62 8.94 15.29
N VAL A 80 -14.49 9.47 14.81
CA VAL A 80 -14.15 10.90 14.90
C VAL A 80 -13.78 11.48 13.53
N THR A 81 -14.01 12.78 13.37
CA THR A 81 -13.62 13.53 12.16
C THR A 81 -12.48 14.46 12.52
N VAL A 82 -11.34 14.28 11.85
CA VAL A 82 -10.19 15.19 11.96
C VAL A 82 -10.49 16.42 11.09
N PRO A 83 -10.68 17.61 11.68
CA PRO A 83 -11.01 18.81 10.92
C PRO A 83 -9.86 19.28 10.04
N ASP A 84 -10.17 20.17 9.09
CA ASP A 84 -9.17 20.74 8.19
C ASP A 84 -7.97 21.28 8.97
N ARG A 85 -6.75 21.01 8.46
CA ARG A 85 -5.49 21.54 9.01
C ARG A 85 -5.17 21.12 10.45
N VAL A 86 -5.85 20.11 10.98
CA VAL A 86 -5.55 19.52 12.29
C VAL A 86 -4.64 18.30 12.16
N VAL A 87 -3.63 18.25 13.02
CA VAL A 87 -2.69 17.14 13.16
C VAL A 87 -2.95 16.44 14.49
N LEU A 88 -3.14 15.13 14.47
CA LEU A 88 -3.06 14.28 15.65
C LEU A 88 -1.65 13.72 15.77
N GLU A 89 -0.96 14.01 16.87
CA GLU A 89 0.42 13.58 17.08
C GLU A 89 0.58 12.80 18.38
N GLY A 90 0.85 11.51 18.25
CA GLY A 90 1.12 10.61 19.37
C GLY A 90 2.54 10.73 19.91
N ALA A 91 2.77 10.08 21.06
CA ALA A 91 4.07 10.01 21.72
C ALA A 91 5.10 9.12 20.99
N GLY A 92 4.78 8.64 19.78
CA GLY A 92 5.66 7.86 18.91
C GLY A 92 5.15 6.44 18.68
N ALA A 93 5.19 6.00 17.42
CA ALA A 93 4.99 4.61 17.04
C ALA A 93 6.29 4.02 16.52
N SER A 94 6.64 2.85 17.03
CA SER A 94 7.57 1.94 16.39
C SER A 94 6.89 0.60 16.21
N TRP A 95 7.44 -0.23 15.33
CA TRP A 95 6.87 -1.53 14.96
C TRP A 95 6.45 -2.39 16.17
N GLU A 96 7.25 -2.39 17.24
CA GLU A 96 7.01 -3.19 18.45
C GLU A 96 6.79 -2.34 19.72
N ASN A 97 7.12 -1.04 19.69
CA ASN A 97 6.99 -0.14 20.85
C ASN A 97 6.25 1.13 20.44
N THR A 98 4.92 1.05 20.39
CA THR A 98 4.09 2.24 20.16
C THR A 98 3.57 2.77 21.48
N HIS A 99 3.79 4.06 21.74
CA HIS A 99 3.45 4.72 22.99
C HIS A 99 1.99 5.16 23.04
N THR A 100 1.43 5.65 21.94
CA THR A 100 0.01 6.06 21.84
C THR A 100 -0.77 5.04 21.01
N VAL A 101 -1.73 4.35 21.62
CA VAL A 101 -2.54 3.32 20.95
C VAL A 101 -4.00 3.72 20.98
N PHE A 102 -4.64 3.82 19.82
CA PHE A 102 -6.09 3.86 19.71
C PHE A 102 -6.65 2.44 19.76
N VAL A 103 -7.46 2.14 20.77
CA VAL A 103 -8.20 0.87 20.89
C VAL A 103 -9.57 1.07 20.29
N ILE A 104 -9.83 0.47 19.13
CA ILE A 104 -11.04 0.67 18.34
C ILE A 104 -11.99 -0.51 18.56
N LYS A 105 -13.15 -0.24 19.16
CA LYS A 105 -14.17 -1.28 19.44
C LYS A 105 -15.49 -1.08 18.71
N HIS A 106 -15.70 0.11 18.17
CA HIS A 106 -16.94 0.52 17.51
C HIS A 106 -16.98 0.04 16.04
N ARG A 107 -18.17 0.09 15.41
CA ARG A 107 -18.40 -0.41 14.02
C ARG A 107 -19.24 0.52 13.14
N GLU A 108 -19.64 1.67 13.64
CA GLU A 108 -20.61 2.59 13.02
C GLU A 108 -20.02 3.46 11.91
N GLY A 109 -18.75 3.27 11.56
CA GLY A 109 -18.03 4.07 10.57
C GLY A 109 -16.52 3.94 10.73
N PRO A 110 -15.73 4.71 9.96
CA PRO A 110 -14.28 4.68 10.11
C PRO A 110 -13.87 5.19 11.48
N ALA A 111 -12.71 4.75 11.99
CA ALA A 111 -12.19 5.30 13.24
C ALA A 111 -11.87 6.80 13.07
N PHE A 112 -11.27 7.16 11.93
CA PHE A 112 -10.95 8.54 11.58
C PHE A 112 -11.44 8.90 10.18
N SER A 113 -12.19 9.99 10.07
CA SER A 113 -12.44 10.66 8.78
C SER A 113 -11.55 11.89 8.68
N LEU A 114 -10.67 11.94 7.68
CA LEU A 114 -9.75 13.07 7.47
C LEU A 114 -10.32 14.02 6.42
N LEU A 115 -10.47 15.29 6.79
CA LEU A 115 -10.80 16.36 5.85
C LEU A 115 -9.53 16.78 5.07
N THR A 116 -9.29 18.07 4.86
CA THR A 116 -8.21 18.57 4.00
C THR A 116 -7.03 19.05 4.83
N HIS A 117 -5.80 18.73 4.39
CA HIS A 117 -4.57 19.11 5.09
C HIS A 117 -4.48 18.55 6.52
N CYS A 118 -5.08 17.40 6.78
CA CYS A 118 -5.03 16.74 8.08
C CYS A 118 -3.81 15.82 8.18
N ALA A 119 -3.38 15.51 9.40
CA ALA A 119 -2.41 14.44 9.61
C ALA A 119 -2.69 13.58 10.85
N ILE A 120 -2.29 12.31 10.79
CA ILE A 120 -2.16 11.44 11.96
C ILE A 120 -0.73 10.92 12.00
N LYS A 121 -0.06 11.09 13.14
CA LYS A 121 1.35 10.77 13.30
C LYS A 121 1.64 10.04 14.60
N GLY A 122 2.51 9.04 14.54
CA GLY A 122 3.12 8.44 15.73
C GLY A 122 2.14 7.67 16.62
N VAL A 123 1.20 6.94 16.03
CA VAL A 123 0.15 6.19 16.76
C VAL A 123 0.05 4.74 16.30
N CYS A 124 -0.53 3.89 17.16
CA CYS A 124 -1.00 2.56 16.78
C CYS A 124 -2.53 2.56 16.73
N MET A 125 -3.11 1.85 15.76
CA MET A 125 -4.55 1.63 15.62
C MET A 125 -4.84 0.14 15.80
N LEU A 126 -5.48 -0.21 16.91
CA LEU A 126 -5.66 -1.60 17.35
C LEU A 126 -7.13 -1.99 17.36
N TYR A 127 -7.44 -3.10 16.69
CA TYR A 127 -8.76 -3.75 16.68
C TYR A 127 -8.70 -5.07 17.46
N PRO A 128 -8.72 -5.05 18.80
CA PRO A 128 -8.42 -6.23 19.61
C PRO A 128 -9.41 -7.38 19.38
N ASP A 129 -10.68 -7.04 19.13
CA ASP A 129 -11.74 -8.02 18.94
C ASP A 129 -11.61 -8.78 17.60
N ASN A 130 -10.76 -8.29 16.68
CA ASN A 130 -10.47 -8.92 15.39
C ASN A 130 -9.12 -9.65 15.38
N LEU A 131 -8.54 -9.90 16.56
CA LEU A 131 -7.23 -10.54 16.75
C LEU A 131 -7.28 -11.94 17.39
N THR A 132 -8.48 -12.49 17.61
CA THR A 132 -8.63 -13.86 18.15
C THR A 132 -8.26 -14.91 17.09
N GLU A 133 -7.97 -16.14 17.51
CA GLU A 133 -7.67 -17.25 16.58
C GLU A 133 -8.80 -17.47 15.57
N GLU A 134 -10.07 -17.46 16.03
CA GLU A 134 -11.24 -17.54 15.15
C GLU A 134 -11.24 -16.43 14.09
N LYS A 135 -10.88 -15.20 14.50
CA LYS A 135 -10.84 -14.04 13.60
C LYS A 135 -9.65 -14.02 12.66
N MET A 136 -8.62 -14.85 12.88
CA MET A 136 -7.56 -15.02 11.89
C MET A 136 -8.04 -15.78 10.66
N GLU A 137 -8.97 -16.73 10.83
CA GLU A 137 -9.59 -17.48 9.74
C GLU A 137 -10.81 -16.75 9.16
N ARG A 138 -11.60 -16.13 10.03
CA ARG A 138 -12.87 -15.47 9.70
C ARG A 138 -12.97 -14.10 10.36
N PRO A 139 -12.14 -13.13 9.92
CA PRO A 139 -12.15 -11.79 10.48
C PRO A 139 -13.49 -11.11 10.28
N ASP A 140 -13.80 -10.21 11.18
CA ASP A 140 -14.96 -9.34 11.03
C ASP A 140 -14.66 -8.21 10.05
N GLU A 141 -15.67 -7.89 9.23
CA GLU A 141 -15.64 -6.74 8.33
C GLU A 141 -15.89 -5.45 9.14
N TYR A 142 -14.81 -4.78 9.52
CA TYR A 142 -14.86 -3.43 10.07
C TYR A 142 -14.88 -2.38 8.94
N PRO A 143 -15.50 -1.21 9.17
CA PRO A 143 -15.23 -0.05 8.34
C PRO A 143 -13.72 0.27 8.28
N PRO A 144 -13.26 1.01 7.25
CA PRO A 144 -11.86 1.43 7.13
C PRO A 144 -11.35 2.14 8.38
N CYS A 145 -10.10 1.91 8.78
CA CYS A 145 -9.54 2.60 9.94
C CYS A 145 -9.45 4.11 9.70
N VAL A 146 -8.99 4.50 8.51
CA VAL A 146 -8.92 5.89 8.07
C VAL A 146 -9.67 6.05 6.75
N THR A 147 -10.62 6.98 6.72
CA THR A 147 -11.27 7.42 5.47
C THR A 147 -10.75 8.80 5.08
N LEU A 148 -10.24 8.93 3.85
CA LEU A 148 -9.77 10.20 3.27
C LEU A 148 -10.94 10.89 2.56
N ILE A 149 -11.46 11.96 3.17
CA ILE A 149 -12.53 12.79 2.61
C ILE A 149 -11.94 13.96 1.81
N GLY A 150 -10.91 14.62 2.35
CA GLY A 150 -10.21 15.73 1.69
C GLY A 150 -8.89 15.34 1.03
N CYS A 151 -8.18 16.35 0.52
CA CYS A 151 -6.87 16.22 -0.13
C CYS A 151 -5.71 16.63 0.79
N ASN A 152 -4.47 16.39 0.35
CA ASN A 152 -3.25 16.81 1.06
C ASN A 152 -3.11 16.24 2.48
N ASN A 153 -3.58 15.02 2.69
CA ASN A 153 -3.52 14.36 4.00
C ASN A 153 -2.19 13.64 4.21
N THR A 154 -1.78 13.53 5.47
CA THR A 154 -0.53 12.86 5.84
C THR A 154 -0.76 11.78 6.89
N LEU A 155 -0.29 10.55 6.64
CA LEU A 155 -0.22 9.49 7.64
C LEU A 155 1.23 9.05 7.79
N GLU A 156 1.81 9.23 8.98
CA GLU A 156 3.23 8.94 9.20
C GLU A 156 3.49 8.23 10.52
N TYR A 157 4.43 7.27 10.54
CA TYR A 157 4.78 6.53 11.75
C TYR A 157 3.53 5.90 12.38
N ILE A 158 2.88 5.01 11.63
CA ILE A 158 1.65 4.35 12.07
C ILE A 158 1.86 2.84 12.11
N SER A 159 1.40 2.22 13.19
CA SER A 159 1.20 0.78 13.27
C SER A 159 -0.29 0.48 13.27
N VAL A 160 -0.74 -0.54 12.53
CA VAL A 160 -2.16 -0.96 12.55
C VAL A 160 -2.23 -2.46 12.76
N ASP A 161 -3.12 -2.93 13.63
CA ASP A 161 -3.33 -4.37 13.84
C ASP A 161 -4.82 -4.75 13.99
N GLY A 162 -5.21 -5.79 13.25
CA GLY A 162 -6.57 -6.33 13.22
C GLY A 162 -7.56 -5.54 12.37
N ALA A 163 -7.11 -4.51 11.64
CA ALA A 163 -8.00 -3.74 10.77
C ALA A 163 -8.46 -4.57 9.57
N TRP A 164 -9.72 -4.42 9.17
CA TRP A 164 -10.22 -4.99 7.91
C TRP A 164 -9.59 -4.29 6.71
N VAL A 165 -9.74 -2.96 6.67
CA VAL A 165 -9.08 -2.05 5.72
C VAL A 165 -8.35 -0.98 6.51
N PHE A 166 -7.07 -0.72 6.21
CA PHE A 166 -6.35 0.36 6.89
C PHE A 166 -6.84 1.74 6.41
N CYS A 167 -6.66 2.08 5.14
CA CYS A 167 -6.99 3.40 4.63
C CYS A 167 -7.80 3.33 3.34
N SER A 168 -8.86 4.12 3.21
CA SER A 168 -9.61 4.21 1.97
C SER A 168 -10.15 5.60 1.66
N THR A 169 -10.53 5.82 0.40
CA THR A 169 -11.52 6.86 0.07
C THR A 169 -12.93 6.36 0.42
N PRO A 170 -13.93 7.26 0.60
CA PRO A 170 -15.32 6.84 0.78
C PRO A 170 -15.86 6.07 -0.44
N PRO A 171 -16.98 5.34 -0.29
CA PRO A 171 -17.70 4.76 -1.43
C PRO A 171 -18.03 5.82 -2.48
N GLY A 172 -17.80 5.51 -3.75
CA GLY A 172 -17.92 6.49 -4.84
C GLY A 172 -16.71 7.43 -4.98
N GLY A 173 -15.64 7.21 -4.20
CA GLY A 173 -14.37 7.93 -4.30
C GLY A 173 -14.38 9.32 -3.68
N ALA A 174 -13.19 9.89 -3.54
CA ALA A 174 -12.99 11.28 -3.12
C ALA A 174 -11.75 11.84 -3.80
N ASN A 175 -11.66 13.16 -3.89
CA ASN A 175 -10.45 13.83 -4.36
C ASN A 175 -9.37 13.84 -3.26
N ALA A 176 -8.90 12.64 -2.87
CA ALA A 176 -7.81 12.45 -1.92
C ALA A 176 -6.45 12.44 -2.64
N GLY A 177 -6.18 13.47 -3.43
CA GLY A 177 -4.88 13.66 -4.10
C GLY A 177 -3.84 14.34 -3.20
N GLN A 178 -2.58 14.32 -3.63
CA GLN A 178 -1.45 14.98 -2.95
C GLN A 178 -1.19 14.47 -1.52
N CYS A 179 -1.69 13.28 -1.17
CA CYS A 179 -1.46 12.72 0.15
C CYS A 179 -0.04 12.15 0.26
N TYR A 180 0.47 12.13 1.50
CA TYR A 180 1.76 11.55 1.85
C TYR A 180 1.59 10.47 2.93
N PHE A 181 2.04 9.27 2.63
CA PHE A 181 1.95 8.12 3.52
C PHE A 181 3.34 7.55 3.73
N ALA A 182 3.85 7.56 4.96
CA ALA A 182 5.21 7.08 5.20
C ALA A 182 5.44 6.36 6.53
N ASN A 183 6.36 5.39 6.52
CA ASN A 183 6.77 4.65 7.72
C ASN A 183 5.58 3.97 8.41
N ILE A 184 4.86 3.13 7.66
CA ILE A 184 3.64 2.48 8.13
C ILE A 184 3.85 0.97 8.17
N ASN A 185 3.49 0.34 9.29
CA ASN A 185 3.41 -1.11 9.42
C ASN A 185 1.95 -1.52 9.63
N ALA A 186 1.38 -2.26 8.69
CA ALA A 186 -0.04 -2.57 8.72
C ALA A 186 -0.29 -4.09 8.66
N PHE A 187 -1.00 -4.57 9.68
CA PHE A 187 -1.42 -5.94 9.87
C PHE A 187 -2.93 -6.03 9.57
N CYS A 188 -3.26 -5.91 8.29
CA CYS A 188 -4.64 -5.87 7.80
C CYS A 188 -5.16 -7.24 7.38
N HIS A 189 -6.47 -7.44 7.48
CA HIS A 189 -7.12 -8.67 7.04
C HIS A 189 -7.41 -8.67 5.54
N HIS A 190 -7.90 -7.56 4.99
CA HIS A 190 -8.39 -7.53 3.60
C HIS A 190 -7.65 -6.54 2.71
N ARG A 191 -7.46 -5.29 3.15
CA ARG A 191 -6.75 -4.28 2.36
C ARG A 191 -5.87 -3.38 3.20
N GLY A 192 -4.69 -3.04 2.67
CA GLY A 192 -3.91 -1.91 3.16
C GLY A 192 -4.57 -0.60 2.76
N PHE A 193 -4.37 -0.20 1.51
CA PHE A 193 -4.99 0.99 0.93
C PHE A 193 -6.04 0.63 -0.12
N TYR A 194 -7.20 1.30 -0.07
CA TYR A 194 -8.19 1.31 -1.14
C TYR A 194 -8.53 2.74 -1.58
N LEU A 195 -7.89 3.23 -2.63
CA LEU A 195 -8.06 4.62 -3.07
C LEU A 195 -8.72 4.69 -4.44
N THR A 196 -9.78 5.49 -4.56
CA THR A 196 -10.40 5.83 -5.85
C THR A 196 -10.88 7.28 -5.86
N GLY A 197 -10.80 7.91 -7.02
CA GLY A 197 -11.25 9.27 -7.28
C GLY A 197 -10.22 10.37 -7.03
N ALA A 198 -8.97 10.03 -6.64
CA ALA A 198 -7.94 11.03 -6.40
C ALA A 198 -7.51 11.69 -7.71
N ALA A 199 -7.58 13.02 -7.79
CA ALA A 199 -7.31 13.78 -9.00
C ALA A 199 -5.88 14.36 -9.05
N ASP A 200 -4.99 13.89 -8.17
CA ASP A 200 -3.57 14.26 -8.13
C ASP A 200 -2.76 13.12 -7.48
N ILE A 201 -1.43 13.22 -7.54
CA ILE A 201 -0.49 12.15 -7.22
C ILE A 201 -0.36 11.95 -5.72
N ASN A 202 -0.53 10.69 -5.29
CA ASN A 202 -0.26 10.25 -3.93
C ASN A 202 1.14 9.65 -3.78
N ARG A 203 1.77 9.85 -2.62
CA ARG A 203 3.13 9.39 -2.31
C ARG A 203 3.10 8.38 -1.17
N PHE A 204 3.70 7.22 -1.39
CA PHE A 204 3.81 6.12 -0.44
C PHE A 204 5.29 5.77 -0.26
N ASP A 205 5.80 5.82 0.96
CA ASP A 205 7.21 5.56 1.24
C ASP A 205 7.36 4.67 2.47
N ASN A 206 8.11 3.57 2.35
CA ASN A 206 8.39 2.67 3.48
C ASN A 206 7.11 2.17 4.19
N ILE A 207 6.20 1.57 3.41
CA ILE A 207 4.94 0.98 3.91
C ILE A 207 5.01 -0.53 3.81
N HIS A 208 4.81 -1.20 4.93
CA HIS A 208 4.96 -2.64 5.05
C HIS A 208 3.64 -3.30 5.46
N PHE A 209 3.23 -4.29 4.68
CA PHE A 209 2.07 -5.13 4.97
C PHE A 209 2.49 -6.52 5.42
N PHE A 210 1.85 -6.97 6.49
CA PHE A 210 2.03 -8.31 7.04
C PHE A 210 0.65 -8.94 7.27
N PRO A 211 0.54 -10.28 7.22
CA PRO A 211 -0.62 -10.95 7.80
C PRO A 211 -0.63 -10.64 9.29
N SER A 212 -1.82 -10.52 9.88
CA SER A 212 -1.94 -10.19 11.30
C SER A 212 -1.02 -11.05 12.18
N GLN A 213 -0.49 -10.48 13.27
CA GLN A 213 0.57 -11.11 14.07
C GLN A 213 0.20 -12.52 14.54
N ASN A 214 -1.08 -12.76 14.83
CA ASN A 214 -1.63 -14.05 15.25
C ASN A 214 -2.00 -14.97 14.06
N GLY A 215 -2.02 -14.44 12.84
CA GLY A 215 -2.42 -15.11 11.59
C GLY A 215 -1.26 -15.60 10.73
N ARG A 216 -0.07 -15.80 11.31
CA ARG A 216 1.12 -16.30 10.59
C ARG A 216 1.03 -17.79 10.21
N GLY A 217 -0.01 -18.51 10.65
CA GLY A 217 -0.29 -19.89 10.26
C GLY A 217 -0.81 -20.05 8.83
N THR A 218 -0.83 -21.29 8.33
CA THR A 218 -1.57 -21.67 7.12
C THR A 218 -3.08 -21.54 7.38
N GLY A 219 -3.85 -21.00 6.44
CA GLY A 219 -5.31 -20.88 6.55
C GLY A 219 -5.80 -19.54 7.12
N SER A 220 -4.93 -18.55 7.34
CA SER A 220 -5.37 -17.21 7.71
C SER A 220 -6.00 -16.49 6.52
N TYR A 221 -7.09 -15.76 6.78
CA TYR A 221 -7.83 -15.00 5.77
C TYR A 221 -6.91 -14.03 5.02
N SER A 222 -6.07 -13.30 5.75
CA SER A 222 -5.14 -12.32 5.18
C SER A 222 -4.13 -12.94 4.23
N ALA A 223 -3.62 -14.15 4.49
CA ALA A 223 -2.66 -14.80 3.60
C ALA A 223 -3.24 -15.09 2.20
N ASP A 224 -4.56 -15.20 2.08
CA ASP A 224 -5.27 -15.53 0.84
C ASP A 224 -6.00 -14.33 0.22
N ASN A 225 -6.31 -13.29 1.01
CA ASN A 225 -7.19 -12.19 0.57
C ASN A 225 -6.54 -10.81 0.65
N LEU A 226 -5.48 -10.62 1.46
CA LEU A 226 -4.88 -9.30 1.65
C LEU A 226 -4.35 -8.74 0.33
N ILE A 227 -4.82 -7.54 0.00
CA ILE A 227 -4.24 -6.71 -1.06
C ILE A 227 -3.57 -5.50 -0.41
N GLY A 228 -2.26 -5.31 -0.63
CA GLY A 228 -1.52 -4.19 -0.05
C GLY A 228 -2.06 -2.84 -0.51
N PHE A 229 -2.08 -2.65 -1.83
CA PHE A 229 -2.59 -1.44 -2.48
C PHE A 229 -3.60 -1.82 -3.57
N GLU A 230 -4.86 -1.43 -3.41
CA GLU A 230 -5.90 -1.59 -4.42
C GLU A 230 -6.42 -0.23 -4.86
N PHE A 231 -6.18 0.14 -6.12
CA PHE A 231 -6.54 1.47 -6.63
C PHE A 231 -7.55 1.39 -7.75
N GLY A 232 -8.62 2.19 -7.61
CA GLY A 232 -9.53 2.50 -8.69
C GLY A 232 -9.00 3.65 -9.54
N ARG A 233 -9.88 4.62 -9.84
CA ARG A 233 -9.51 5.83 -10.58
C ARG A 233 -8.49 6.65 -9.80
N GLN A 234 -7.30 6.84 -10.35
CA GLN A 234 -6.22 7.65 -9.75
C GLN A 234 -5.54 8.48 -10.84
N ASP A 235 -5.09 9.69 -10.49
CA ASP A 235 -4.18 10.44 -11.35
C ASP A 235 -2.80 9.79 -11.39
N GLY A 236 -2.24 9.39 -10.26
CA GLY A 236 -1.02 8.59 -10.22
C GLY A 236 -0.57 8.28 -8.81
N CYS A 237 0.45 7.45 -8.71
CA CYS A 237 1.13 7.24 -7.42
C CYS A 237 2.63 7.13 -7.60
N MET A 238 3.34 7.48 -6.53
CA MET A 238 4.76 7.20 -6.36
C MET A 238 4.91 6.33 -5.12
N MET A 239 5.49 5.14 -5.28
CA MET A 239 5.76 4.17 -4.22
C MET A 239 7.24 3.87 -4.15
N ASN A 240 7.81 3.96 -2.96
CA ASN A 240 9.21 3.63 -2.72
C ASN A 240 9.37 2.77 -1.47
N SER A 241 10.24 1.76 -1.56
CA SER A 241 10.61 0.90 -0.42
C SER A 241 9.40 0.25 0.29
N CYS A 242 8.34 -0.05 -0.46
CA CYS A 242 7.16 -0.69 0.11
C CYS A 242 7.31 -2.22 0.12
N PHE A 243 6.68 -2.86 1.09
CA PHE A 243 6.81 -4.30 1.34
C PHE A 243 5.46 -4.96 1.54
N ILE A 244 5.34 -6.21 1.08
CA ILE A 244 4.31 -7.14 1.56
C ILE A 244 4.92 -8.52 1.72
N ILE A 245 4.51 -9.24 2.75
CA ILE A 245 4.71 -10.68 2.86
C ILE A 245 3.36 -11.36 3.03
N ARG A 246 3.10 -12.38 2.22
CA ARG A 246 1.85 -13.17 2.22
C ARG A 246 0.61 -12.34 1.93
N GLY A 247 -0.21 -12.84 1.02
CA GLY A 247 -1.44 -12.19 0.63
C GLY A 247 -1.83 -12.57 -0.78
N LYS A 248 -2.85 -11.91 -1.28
CA LYS A 248 -3.34 -12.05 -2.64
C LYS A 248 -2.48 -11.25 -3.61
N ALA A 249 -2.31 -9.95 -3.32
CA ALA A 249 -1.51 -9.08 -4.19
C ALA A 249 -0.79 -7.96 -3.45
N PHE A 250 0.37 -7.55 -3.98
CA PHE A 250 1.01 -6.31 -3.50
C PHE A 250 0.27 -5.09 -4.04
N PHE A 251 0.10 -5.02 -5.36
CA PHE A 251 -0.60 -3.93 -6.04
C PHE A 251 -1.66 -4.49 -6.98
N LYS A 252 -2.84 -3.88 -6.96
CA LYS A 252 -3.92 -4.13 -7.92
C LYS A 252 -4.53 -2.81 -8.37
N GLN A 253 -4.63 -2.63 -9.67
CA GLN A 253 -5.47 -1.59 -10.27
C GLN A 253 -6.80 -2.20 -10.72
N ASP A 254 -7.91 -1.57 -10.35
CA ASP A 254 -9.22 -1.97 -10.83
C ASP A 254 -9.37 -1.70 -12.33
N ARG A 255 -10.03 -2.64 -13.00
CA ARG A 255 -10.25 -2.60 -14.45
C ARG A 255 -11.35 -1.64 -14.85
N ASP A 256 -12.37 -1.54 -14.01
CA ASP A 256 -13.44 -0.58 -14.16
C ASP A 256 -12.99 0.78 -13.62
N ASN A 257 -13.68 1.82 -14.08
CA ASN A 257 -13.50 3.26 -13.84
C ASN A 257 -13.50 3.73 -12.37
N GLY A 258 -13.04 2.91 -11.42
CA GLY A 258 -13.25 3.09 -9.98
C GLY A 258 -14.72 2.93 -9.59
N ALA A 259 -14.98 2.91 -8.28
CA ALA A 259 -16.34 2.88 -7.74
C ALA A 259 -17.19 4.13 -8.13
N ASP A 260 -16.58 5.15 -8.75
CA ASP A 260 -17.23 6.39 -9.15
C ASP A 260 -17.71 6.39 -10.61
N GLY A 261 -17.39 5.35 -11.38
CA GLY A 261 -17.83 5.16 -12.77
C GLY A 261 -17.23 6.14 -13.76
N LYS A 262 -16.22 6.95 -13.38
CA LYS A 262 -15.63 7.99 -14.24
C LYS A 262 -14.33 7.54 -14.90
N TRP A 263 -14.11 7.94 -16.13
CA TRP A 263 -12.82 7.74 -16.79
C TRP A 263 -11.77 8.68 -16.18
N SER A 264 -10.58 8.16 -15.88
CA SER A 264 -9.38 8.99 -15.80
C SER A 264 -8.22 8.25 -16.41
N GLN A 265 -7.45 8.94 -17.24
CA GLN A 265 -6.09 8.52 -17.51
C GLN A 265 -5.30 8.75 -16.22
N SER A 266 -4.50 7.78 -15.82
CA SER A 266 -3.45 7.99 -14.83
C SER A 266 -2.21 8.52 -15.54
N LEU A 267 -1.61 9.63 -15.05
CA LEU A 267 -0.26 10.09 -15.39
C LEU A 267 0.80 8.98 -15.23
N GLY A 268 0.49 7.96 -14.43
CA GLY A 268 1.23 6.71 -14.31
C GLY A 268 1.50 6.34 -12.85
N TYR A 269 1.91 5.09 -12.66
CA TYR A 269 2.33 4.58 -11.38
C TYR A 269 3.86 4.37 -11.36
N SER A 270 4.54 4.84 -10.32
CA SER A 270 5.97 4.62 -10.13
C SER A 270 6.21 3.77 -8.90
N PHE A 271 6.88 2.64 -9.06
CA PHE A 271 7.22 1.70 -8.00
C PHE A 271 8.73 1.46 -7.98
N MET A 272 9.37 1.84 -6.88
CA MET A 272 10.82 1.80 -6.73
C MET A 272 11.19 0.97 -5.50
N ASN A 273 12.13 0.05 -5.66
CA ASN A 273 12.73 -0.72 -4.56
C ASN A 273 11.70 -1.46 -3.68
N CYS A 274 10.59 -1.91 -4.27
CA CYS A 274 9.58 -2.65 -3.54
C CYS A 274 10.01 -4.11 -3.32
N TRP A 275 9.60 -4.68 -2.20
CA TRP A 275 9.93 -6.06 -1.84
C TRP A 275 8.66 -6.85 -1.54
N ILE A 276 8.35 -7.78 -2.43
CA ILE A 276 7.09 -8.53 -2.44
C ILE A 276 7.40 -10.00 -2.19
N GLU A 277 6.81 -10.58 -1.15
CA GLU A 277 7.03 -11.97 -0.78
C GLU A 277 5.76 -12.80 -0.66
N ASN A 278 5.80 -13.99 -1.25
CA ASN A 278 4.81 -15.04 -1.07
C ASN A 278 3.37 -14.59 -1.36
N VAL A 279 3.16 -13.86 -2.44
CA VAL A 279 1.83 -13.41 -2.90
C VAL A 279 1.35 -14.20 -4.12
N ASP A 280 0.05 -14.19 -4.42
CA ASP A 280 -0.47 -14.77 -5.66
C ASP A 280 -0.09 -13.88 -6.86
N THR A 281 -0.12 -12.56 -6.71
CA THR A 281 0.26 -11.61 -7.76
C THR A 281 1.10 -10.46 -7.22
N GLY A 282 2.25 -10.16 -7.83
CA GLY A 282 3.04 -8.99 -7.43
C GLY A 282 2.30 -7.71 -7.81
N PHE A 283 2.30 -7.39 -9.10
CA PHE A 283 1.58 -6.24 -9.64
C PHE A 283 0.49 -6.70 -10.60
N ASP A 284 -0.74 -6.21 -10.42
CA ASP A 284 -1.87 -6.49 -11.32
C ASP A 284 -2.39 -5.17 -11.89
N PHE A 285 -2.13 -4.91 -13.17
CA PHE A 285 -2.55 -3.69 -13.87
C PHE A 285 -3.76 -3.97 -14.76
N GLY A 286 -4.82 -3.19 -14.53
CA GLY A 286 -6.04 -3.17 -15.32
C GLY A 286 -6.36 -1.77 -15.87
N GLY A 287 -7.42 -1.66 -16.68
CA GLY A 287 -7.94 -0.36 -17.13
C GLY A 287 -6.97 0.40 -18.04
N VAL A 288 -6.84 1.72 -17.85
CA VAL A 288 -5.93 2.59 -18.61
C VAL A 288 -4.81 3.09 -17.71
N CYS A 289 -3.56 2.68 -17.97
CA CYS A 289 -2.44 3.05 -17.10
C CYS A 289 -1.08 3.09 -17.78
N GLY A 290 -0.20 3.93 -17.26
CA GLY A 290 1.24 3.80 -17.42
C GLY A 290 1.85 3.33 -16.10
N PHE A 291 3.00 2.66 -16.16
CA PHE A 291 3.70 2.31 -14.94
C PHE A 291 5.20 2.15 -15.14
N THR A 292 5.95 2.30 -14.07
CA THR A 292 7.37 1.96 -13.97
C THR A 292 7.58 1.15 -12.70
N ILE A 293 8.06 -0.07 -12.85
CA ILE A 293 8.57 -0.90 -11.75
C ILE A 293 10.09 -0.94 -11.90
N ALA A 294 10.83 -0.53 -10.88
CA ALA A 294 12.29 -0.60 -10.91
C ALA A 294 12.91 -1.06 -9.58
N GLY A 295 14.00 -1.83 -9.68
CA GLY A 295 14.78 -2.26 -8.53
C GLY A 295 14.03 -3.15 -7.54
N SER A 296 12.94 -3.80 -7.98
CA SER A 296 12.03 -4.51 -7.08
C SER A 296 12.34 -6.01 -7.02
N ASN A 297 11.97 -6.64 -5.92
CA ASN A 297 12.08 -8.08 -5.71
C ASN A 297 10.68 -8.67 -5.56
N ILE A 298 10.36 -9.69 -6.36
CA ILE A 298 9.04 -10.32 -6.39
C ILE A 298 9.21 -11.82 -6.20
N LEU A 299 8.69 -12.33 -5.11
CA LEU A 299 8.59 -13.77 -4.82
C LEU A 299 7.11 -14.15 -4.82
N VAL A 300 6.69 -14.94 -5.81
CA VAL A 300 5.28 -15.38 -5.95
C VAL A 300 5.06 -16.82 -5.50
N LYS A 301 3.81 -17.12 -5.14
CA LYS A 301 3.31 -18.47 -4.85
C LYS A 301 3.22 -19.32 -6.13
N LYS A 302 3.01 -20.62 -5.94
CA LYS A 302 2.66 -21.56 -7.02
C LYS A 302 1.37 -21.12 -7.72
N GLY A 303 1.39 -21.12 -9.05
CA GLY A 303 0.34 -20.62 -9.92
C GLY A 303 0.24 -19.10 -9.97
N GLY A 304 1.11 -18.38 -9.25
CA GLY A 304 1.10 -16.93 -9.16
C GLY A 304 1.67 -16.23 -10.39
N VAL A 305 1.57 -14.90 -10.40
CA VAL A 305 2.09 -14.05 -11.47
C VAL A 305 2.91 -12.89 -10.90
N GLY A 306 4.15 -12.71 -11.36
CA GLY A 306 5.00 -11.62 -10.88
C GLY A 306 4.43 -10.25 -11.24
N VAL A 307 4.30 -10.00 -12.54
CA VAL A 307 3.65 -8.79 -13.09
C VAL A 307 2.61 -9.21 -14.10
N ARG A 308 1.35 -8.84 -13.85
CA ARG A 308 0.22 -9.06 -14.74
C ARG A 308 -0.23 -7.73 -15.31
N VAL A 309 -0.33 -7.66 -16.63
CA VAL A 309 -0.84 -6.50 -17.34
C VAL A 309 -2.01 -6.96 -18.19
N ARG A 310 -3.22 -6.59 -17.79
CA ARG A 310 -4.49 -6.80 -18.50
C ARG A 310 -5.17 -5.46 -18.72
N ALA A 311 -4.39 -4.53 -19.27
CA ALA A 311 -4.83 -3.16 -19.48
C ALA A 311 -5.74 -3.09 -20.73
N GLU A 312 -6.76 -2.26 -20.64
CA GLU A 312 -7.54 -1.84 -21.80
C GLU A 312 -6.69 -0.95 -22.72
N CYS A 313 -5.78 -0.15 -22.14
CA CYS A 313 -4.78 0.65 -22.83
C CYS A 313 -3.57 0.91 -21.93
N ILE A 314 -2.34 0.72 -22.44
CA ILE A 314 -1.16 1.28 -21.79
C ILE A 314 -1.09 2.75 -22.19
N ALA A 315 -1.08 3.67 -21.23
CA ALA A 315 -0.80 5.10 -21.41
C ALA A 315 0.63 5.40 -20.94
N TYR A 316 1.29 6.44 -21.45
CA TYR A 316 2.58 6.95 -20.94
C TYR A 316 3.75 5.94 -20.86
N ASN A 317 3.69 4.84 -21.62
CA ASN A 317 4.57 3.67 -21.53
C ASN A 317 4.46 2.85 -20.22
N ALA A 318 4.82 1.58 -20.33
CA ALA A 318 4.97 0.66 -19.22
C ALA A 318 6.40 0.13 -19.19
N VAL A 319 7.02 0.11 -18.01
CA VAL A 319 8.40 -0.32 -17.82
C VAL A 319 8.50 -1.26 -16.63
N VAL A 320 9.15 -2.40 -16.83
CA VAL A 320 9.66 -3.28 -15.77
C VAL A 320 11.17 -3.34 -15.95
N ASN A 321 11.92 -2.76 -15.02
CA ASN A 321 13.37 -2.61 -15.12
C ASN A 321 14.07 -3.17 -13.89
N SER A 322 15.21 -3.84 -14.06
CA SER A 322 16.10 -4.22 -12.94
C SER A 322 15.34 -4.93 -11.80
N THR A 323 14.38 -5.78 -12.18
CA THR A 323 13.45 -6.43 -11.24
C THR A 323 13.73 -7.93 -11.22
N GLN A 324 13.83 -8.48 -10.01
CA GLN A 324 13.95 -9.92 -9.82
C GLN A 324 12.55 -10.52 -9.59
N ILE A 325 12.18 -11.51 -10.38
CA ILE A 325 10.93 -12.26 -10.23
C ILE A 325 11.27 -13.74 -10.07
N ARG A 326 10.86 -14.32 -8.95
CA ARG A 326 11.15 -15.72 -8.60
C ARG A 326 9.96 -16.34 -7.87
N SER A 327 10.07 -17.63 -7.63
CA SER A 327 9.18 -18.39 -6.76
C SER A 327 9.97 -19.27 -5.81
N TYR A 328 9.29 -19.88 -4.84
CA TYR A 328 9.86 -20.97 -4.05
C TYR A 328 10.23 -22.14 -4.98
N PRO A 329 11.22 -22.98 -4.61
CA PRO A 329 11.54 -24.17 -5.40
C PRO A 329 10.28 -24.99 -5.74
N GLU A 330 10.23 -25.56 -6.95
CA GLU A 330 9.15 -26.47 -7.39
C GLU A 330 7.76 -25.84 -7.59
N SER A 331 7.71 -24.52 -7.78
CA SER A 331 6.45 -23.83 -8.05
C SER A 331 6.41 -23.21 -9.44
N ASP A 332 5.54 -23.75 -10.30
CA ASP A 332 5.17 -23.14 -11.58
C ASP A 332 4.53 -21.78 -11.32
N TYR A 333 4.96 -20.74 -12.03
CA TYR A 333 4.41 -19.39 -11.93
C TYR A 333 4.70 -18.63 -13.22
N THR A 334 3.95 -17.57 -13.51
CA THR A 334 4.27 -16.70 -14.65
C THR A 334 5.10 -15.50 -14.19
N GLY A 335 6.22 -15.21 -14.84
CA GLY A 335 7.03 -14.04 -14.49
C GLY A 335 6.34 -12.73 -14.82
N VAL A 336 6.23 -12.44 -16.12
CA VAL A 336 5.47 -11.31 -16.67
C VAL A 336 4.39 -11.84 -17.61
N GLU A 337 3.13 -11.50 -17.36
CA GLU A 337 2.00 -11.75 -18.27
C GLU A 337 1.54 -10.42 -18.86
N TYR A 338 1.45 -10.34 -20.18
CA TYR A 338 0.95 -9.17 -20.88
C TYR A 338 -0.12 -9.52 -21.91
N ASP A 339 -1.36 -9.10 -21.61
CA ASP A 339 -2.54 -9.19 -22.47
C ASP A 339 -3.15 -7.80 -22.65
N MET A 340 -3.72 -7.54 -23.83
CA MET A 340 -4.44 -6.29 -24.12
C MET A 340 -5.89 -6.56 -24.53
N GLU A 341 -6.81 -5.75 -23.99
CA GLU A 341 -8.23 -5.92 -24.29
C GLU A 341 -8.76 -5.02 -25.41
N HIS A 342 -8.08 -3.88 -25.69
CA HIS A 342 -8.44 -2.90 -26.73
C HIS A 342 -9.91 -2.45 -26.70
N LYS A 343 -10.49 -2.25 -25.52
CA LYS A 343 -11.92 -1.97 -25.38
C LYS A 343 -12.32 -0.53 -25.71
N TRP A 344 -11.44 0.46 -25.49
CA TRP A 344 -11.84 1.88 -25.53
C TRP A 344 -10.97 2.79 -26.39
N TRP A 345 -9.72 2.40 -26.66
CA TRP A 345 -8.80 3.18 -27.47
C TRP A 345 -8.05 2.23 -28.39
N ALA A 346 -7.94 2.60 -29.67
CA ALA A 346 -6.92 2.04 -30.55
C ALA A 346 -5.53 2.09 -29.86
N PRO A 347 -4.69 1.05 -29.95
CA PRO A 347 -3.36 1.12 -29.35
C PRO A 347 -2.65 2.40 -29.79
N ASN A 348 -2.39 3.31 -28.84
CA ASN A 348 -1.70 4.55 -29.15
C ASN A 348 -0.30 4.16 -29.63
N ALA A 349 0.05 4.59 -30.84
CA ALA A 349 1.29 4.24 -31.51
C ALA A 349 2.56 4.68 -30.75
N LEU A 350 2.43 5.43 -29.65
CA LEU A 350 3.53 5.81 -28.78
C LEU A 350 3.73 4.84 -27.60
N ASN A 351 2.71 4.12 -27.17
CA ASN A 351 2.79 3.31 -25.95
C ASN A 351 3.39 1.92 -26.21
N LYS A 352 4.24 1.47 -25.29
CA LYS A 352 4.95 0.19 -25.33
C LYS A 352 5.11 -0.38 -23.92
N LEU A 353 5.23 -1.71 -23.83
CA LEU A 353 5.76 -2.38 -22.64
C LEU A 353 7.25 -2.64 -22.86
N THR A 354 8.09 -2.20 -21.93
CA THR A 354 9.53 -2.51 -21.90
C THR A 354 9.83 -3.37 -20.67
N VAL A 355 10.44 -4.53 -20.89
CA VAL A 355 10.99 -5.39 -19.84
C VAL A 355 12.51 -5.41 -20.04
N SER A 356 13.25 -4.77 -19.14
CA SER A 356 14.69 -4.60 -19.26
C SER A 356 15.47 -5.03 -18.02
N ASP A 357 16.64 -5.64 -18.21
CA ASP A 357 17.59 -5.95 -17.15
C ASP A 357 16.97 -6.76 -15.99
N CYS A 358 15.95 -7.55 -16.29
CA CYS A 358 15.21 -8.33 -15.29
C CYS A 358 15.80 -9.73 -15.14
N ILE A 359 15.66 -10.30 -13.94
CA ILE A 359 16.02 -11.68 -13.65
C ILE A 359 14.74 -12.44 -13.33
N ILE A 360 14.31 -13.32 -14.23
CA ILE A 360 13.09 -14.12 -14.05
C ILE A 360 13.48 -15.60 -13.99
N GLN A 361 13.29 -16.21 -12.81
CA GLN A 361 13.88 -17.51 -12.49
C GLN A 361 12.86 -18.62 -12.26
N ARG A 362 12.94 -19.69 -13.07
CA ARG A 362 12.14 -20.93 -12.91
C ARG A 362 10.65 -20.73 -13.13
N ALA A 363 10.30 -19.85 -14.07
CA ALA A 363 8.92 -19.54 -14.39
C ALA A 363 8.36 -20.48 -15.47
N ALA A 364 7.05 -20.53 -15.63
CA ALA A 364 6.35 -21.35 -16.61
C ALA A 364 5.11 -20.61 -17.13
N PRO A 365 5.26 -19.57 -17.98
CA PRO A 365 6.50 -19.08 -18.59
C PRO A 365 7.16 -17.88 -17.87
N ALA A 366 8.42 -17.56 -18.20
CA ALA A 366 9.08 -16.35 -17.67
C ALA A 366 8.46 -15.06 -18.19
N ILE A 367 8.17 -15.00 -19.49
CA ILE A 367 7.35 -13.94 -20.08
C ILE A 367 6.30 -14.58 -20.98
N ARG A 368 5.03 -14.18 -20.80
CA ARG A 368 3.91 -14.52 -21.68
C ARG A 368 3.42 -13.25 -22.36
N LEU A 369 3.51 -13.23 -23.69
CA LEU A 369 2.94 -12.20 -24.55
C LEU A 369 1.67 -12.76 -25.15
N GLY A 370 0.54 -12.39 -24.58
CA GLY A 370 -0.73 -12.99 -24.93
C GLY A 370 -1.50 -12.20 -25.98
N LYS A 371 -2.82 -12.25 -25.87
CA LYS A 371 -3.73 -11.73 -26.90
C LYS A 371 -3.53 -10.23 -27.10
N ASN A 372 -3.49 -9.83 -28.37
CA ASN A 372 -3.50 -8.44 -28.83
C ASN A 372 -2.35 -7.56 -28.31
N CYS A 373 -1.35 -8.13 -27.65
CA CYS A 373 -0.20 -7.36 -27.19
C CYS A 373 0.56 -6.82 -28.40
N ASN A 374 1.04 -5.57 -28.29
CA ASN A 374 1.76 -4.91 -29.37
C ASN A 374 2.89 -4.05 -28.79
N ARG A 375 3.97 -3.89 -29.54
CA ARG A 375 5.11 -3.02 -29.20
C ARG A 375 5.72 -3.39 -27.84
N VAL A 376 6.19 -4.63 -27.74
CA VAL A 376 6.86 -5.15 -26.54
C VAL A 376 8.35 -5.20 -26.76
N TRP A 377 9.14 -4.62 -25.87
CA TRP A 377 10.60 -4.66 -25.92
C TRP A 377 11.13 -5.45 -24.74
N ILE A 378 11.85 -6.54 -25.01
CA ILE A 378 12.46 -7.41 -24.01
C ILE A 378 13.96 -7.38 -24.21
N GLN A 379 14.72 -6.84 -23.25
CA GLN A 379 16.16 -6.67 -23.42
C GLN A 379 16.98 -6.84 -22.16
N GLY A 380 18.20 -7.36 -22.29
CA GLY A 380 19.14 -7.47 -21.16
C GLY A 380 18.68 -8.42 -20.04
N CYS A 381 17.62 -9.23 -20.26
CA CYS A 381 17.05 -10.07 -19.22
C CYS A 381 17.76 -11.42 -19.13
N LEU A 382 17.82 -11.97 -17.90
CA LEU A 382 18.07 -13.38 -17.64
C LEU A 382 16.72 -14.09 -17.45
N LEU A 383 16.34 -14.91 -18.42
CA LEU A 383 15.06 -15.62 -18.45
C LEU A 383 15.29 -17.12 -18.32
N SER A 384 14.71 -17.74 -17.30
CA SER A 384 14.68 -19.21 -17.17
C SER A 384 13.29 -19.71 -16.86
N GLY A 385 12.94 -20.85 -17.45
CA GLY A 385 11.59 -21.37 -17.37
C GLY A 385 11.20 -22.31 -18.49
N LYS A 386 9.96 -22.82 -18.42
CA LYS A 386 9.39 -23.77 -19.40
C LYS A 386 8.01 -23.32 -19.90
N PRO A 387 7.91 -22.61 -21.04
CA PRO A 387 9.01 -21.99 -21.79
C PRO A 387 9.56 -20.74 -21.08
N ALA A 388 10.74 -20.25 -21.48
CA ALA A 388 11.23 -18.96 -20.98
C ALA A 388 10.42 -17.80 -21.59
N LEU A 389 10.05 -17.91 -22.87
CA LEU A 389 9.20 -16.93 -23.55
C LEU A 389 8.06 -17.63 -24.27
N GLU A 390 6.82 -17.22 -23.99
CA GLU A 390 5.62 -17.66 -24.70
C GLU A 390 5.01 -16.46 -25.45
N ILE A 391 4.75 -16.64 -26.75
CA ILE A 391 4.19 -15.61 -27.63
C ILE A 391 2.97 -16.20 -28.33
N ASP A 392 1.80 -15.65 -28.04
CA ASP A 392 0.54 -16.01 -28.68
C ASP A 392 0.51 -15.52 -30.14
N PRO A 393 -0.24 -16.18 -31.04
CA PRO A 393 -0.25 -15.84 -32.47
C PRO A 393 -0.74 -14.43 -32.78
N GLU A 394 -1.52 -13.84 -31.86
CA GLU A 394 -2.10 -12.50 -31.98
C GLU A 394 -1.18 -11.40 -31.44
N ALA A 395 -0.04 -11.77 -30.86
CA ALA A 395 0.99 -10.83 -30.42
C ALA A 395 1.75 -10.24 -31.62
N ALA A 396 2.04 -8.94 -31.59
CA ALA A 396 2.74 -8.25 -32.68
C ALA A 396 3.80 -7.26 -32.18
N GLY A 397 4.68 -6.80 -33.08
CA GLY A 397 5.60 -5.70 -32.79
C GLY A 397 6.59 -5.96 -31.65
N CYS A 398 6.99 -7.21 -31.44
CA CYS A 398 7.90 -7.60 -30.36
C CYS A 398 9.37 -7.45 -30.78
N ILE A 399 10.20 -6.83 -29.95
CA ILE A 399 11.65 -6.76 -30.10
C ILE A 399 12.29 -7.48 -28.92
N ILE A 400 13.12 -8.48 -29.23
CA ILE A 400 13.79 -9.32 -28.23
C ILE A 400 15.29 -9.26 -28.52
N SER A 401 16.07 -8.64 -27.64
CA SER A 401 17.50 -8.39 -27.90
C SER A 401 18.37 -8.47 -26.65
N GLY A 402 19.54 -9.12 -26.74
CA GLY A 402 20.51 -9.13 -25.63
C GLY A 402 20.03 -9.86 -24.38
N ASN A 403 19.13 -10.84 -24.51
CA ASN A 403 18.64 -11.66 -23.41
C ASN A 403 19.44 -12.96 -23.29
N ILE A 404 19.63 -13.44 -22.06
CA ILE A 404 20.17 -14.76 -21.75
C ILE A 404 19.00 -15.69 -21.44
N PHE A 405 18.84 -16.74 -22.22
CA PHE A 405 17.88 -17.79 -21.95
C PHE A 405 18.57 -18.98 -21.30
N GLN A 406 18.22 -19.26 -20.05
CA GLN A 406 18.78 -20.35 -19.29
C GLN A 406 17.76 -21.49 -19.18
N LEU A 407 18.14 -22.66 -19.67
CA LEU A 407 17.39 -23.89 -19.38
C LEU A 407 17.49 -24.19 -17.89
N GLU A 408 16.39 -24.63 -17.28
CA GLU A 408 16.47 -25.24 -15.96
C GLU A 408 17.30 -26.51 -16.06
N ASN A 409 18.58 -26.39 -15.75
CA ASN A 409 19.46 -27.54 -15.61
C ASN A 409 18.94 -28.39 -14.45
N GLY A 410 18.32 -29.52 -14.77
CA GLY A 410 18.79 -30.74 -14.12
C GLY A 410 20.29 -30.79 -14.36
N SER A 411 21.10 -30.78 -13.30
CA SER A 411 22.54 -31.09 -13.27
C SER A 411 23.27 -31.07 -14.63
N MET A 412 24.31 -30.24 -14.77
CA MET A 412 25.45 -30.66 -15.58
C MET A 412 25.97 -31.98 -14.98
N SER A 413 25.54 -33.13 -15.50
CA SER A 413 26.26 -34.37 -15.28
C SER A 413 27.53 -34.26 -16.11
N LEU A 414 28.66 -34.06 -15.44
CA LEU A 414 30.00 -34.19 -16.02
C LEU A 414 30.35 -35.64 -16.43
N TRP A 415 29.35 -36.51 -16.56
CA TRP A 415 29.52 -37.89 -16.99
C TRP A 415 28.42 -38.26 -17.99
N GLY A 416 28.87 -38.74 -19.15
CA GLY A 416 28.04 -38.98 -20.32
C GLY A 416 26.95 -40.01 -20.10
N GLY A 417 25.77 -39.72 -20.64
CA GLY A 417 24.66 -40.67 -20.67
C GLY A 417 23.35 -40.02 -21.09
N ARG A 418 23.05 -40.12 -22.40
CA ARG A 418 21.78 -39.79 -23.09
C ARG A 418 21.29 -38.34 -23.02
N GLU A 419 21.37 -37.68 -24.18
CA GLU A 419 20.63 -36.46 -24.48
C GLU A 419 19.12 -36.67 -24.23
N PRO A 420 18.44 -35.75 -23.52
CA PRO A 420 16.99 -35.70 -23.50
C PRO A 420 16.51 -35.41 -24.93
N SER A 421 15.78 -36.36 -25.53
CA SER A 421 15.19 -36.23 -26.87
C SER A 421 13.95 -35.32 -26.89
N GLY A 422 14.01 -34.16 -26.26
CA GLY A 422 12.92 -33.20 -26.17
C GLY A 422 13.47 -31.80 -26.31
N ARG A 423 13.19 -31.15 -27.45
CA ARG A 423 13.31 -29.69 -27.60
C ARG A 423 12.28 -29.06 -26.65
N ASP A 424 12.57 -28.99 -25.36
CA ASP A 424 11.87 -28.12 -24.43
C ASP A 424 12.14 -26.69 -24.92
N MET A 425 11.20 -26.19 -25.72
CA MET A 425 11.35 -24.96 -26.46
C MET A 425 11.56 -23.79 -25.50
N VAL A 426 12.76 -23.21 -25.54
CA VAL A 426 13.13 -21.99 -24.83
C VAL A 426 12.19 -20.84 -25.18
N ILE A 427 11.81 -20.74 -26.46
CA ILE A 427 10.83 -19.81 -26.99
C ILE A 427 9.70 -20.61 -27.62
N ARG A 428 8.47 -20.42 -27.13
CA ARG A 428 7.26 -20.95 -27.73
C ARG A 428 6.52 -19.83 -28.45
N ALA A 429 6.70 -19.77 -29.77
CA ALA A 429 5.87 -18.95 -30.64
C ALA A 429 4.80 -19.85 -31.27
N ASN A 430 3.52 -19.60 -30.96
CA ASN A 430 2.44 -20.27 -31.67
C ASN A 430 2.27 -19.61 -33.03
N LEU A 431 3.01 -20.09 -34.03
CA LEU A 431 2.83 -19.67 -35.41
C LEU A 431 1.42 -20.02 -35.88
N THR A 432 0.74 -19.09 -36.56
CA THR A 432 -0.54 -19.38 -37.22
C THR A 432 -0.37 -20.48 -38.26
N GLU A 433 -1.45 -21.18 -38.62
CA GLU A 433 -1.41 -22.26 -39.59
C GLU A 433 -0.80 -21.83 -40.94
N ASP A 434 -1.04 -20.58 -41.35
CA ASP A 434 -0.44 -19.98 -42.56
C ASP A 434 1.07 -19.74 -42.43
N MET A 435 1.56 -19.36 -41.25
CA MET A 435 3.00 -19.22 -40.99
C MET A 435 3.70 -20.58 -40.99
N ARG A 436 3.07 -21.63 -40.42
CA ARG A 436 3.58 -23.01 -40.47
C ARG A 436 3.62 -23.54 -41.91
N LYS A 437 2.62 -23.21 -42.73
CA LYS A 437 2.59 -23.57 -44.17
C LYS A 437 3.69 -22.85 -44.96
N LYS A 438 4.03 -21.60 -44.61
CA LYS A 438 5.17 -20.88 -45.20
C LYS A 438 6.52 -21.47 -44.80
N GLU A 439 6.72 -21.76 -43.51
CA GLU A 439 7.95 -22.41 -43.03
C GLU A 439 8.15 -23.81 -43.62
N ALA A 440 7.07 -24.56 -43.89
CA ALA A 440 7.16 -25.87 -44.53
C ALA A 440 7.38 -25.81 -46.05
N ALA A 441 7.23 -24.63 -46.67
CA ALA A 441 7.40 -24.41 -48.10
C ALA A 441 8.76 -23.79 -48.47
N GLU A 442 9.50 -23.28 -47.48
CA GLU A 442 10.91 -22.85 -47.58
C GLU A 442 11.84 -23.96 -47.06
#